data_AF-B0WFC8-F1
#
_entry.id   AF-B0WFC8-F1
#
_cell.length_a   1.000
_cell.length_b   1.000
_cell.length_c   1.000
_cell.angle_alpha   90.00
_cell.angle_beta   90.00
_cell.angle_gamma   90.00
#
_symmetry.space_group_name_H-M   'P 1'
#
loop_
_entity.id
_entity.type
_entity.pdbx_description
1 polymer ?
#
loop_
_entity_poly.entity_id
_entity_poly.type
_entity_poly.pdbx_seq_one_letter_code
_entity_poly.pdbx_strand_id
1 'polypeptide(L)'
;MAYGQIGMIQAAAGFFVYFVIMAENGFLPLYLFGLRKSWDSKAVNDLTDSYGQEWVSPPTIAAATRLVLQCVYLLFSLPNQTYRDRKTLEFTCHTAFFVSIVVVQWADLIICKTRRNSIFHQGMRNWALNFGLVFETILAAVLSYTPGMDKGLRMFPLKFVWWLPALPFSLSIFVYDEIRRFYLRRNPGGWLEQETYY
;
A
#
# COMPACT_ATOMS: atom_id res chain seq x y z
N MET A 1 -9.59 14.66 15.43
CA MET A 1 -9.98 13.46 14.65
C MET A 1 -8.96 13.06 13.58
N ALA A 2 -8.51 14.00 12.72
CA ALA A 2 -7.70 13.71 11.53
C ALA A 2 -6.39 12.92 11.79
N TYR A 3 -5.51 13.39 12.68
CA TYR A 3 -4.20 12.75 12.87
C TYR A 3 -4.23 11.46 13.69
N GLY A 4 -5.14 11.35 14.67
CA GLY A 4 -5.15 10.24 15.63
C GLY A 4 -5.91 8.99 15.17
N GLN A 5 -7.00 9.13 14.42
CA GLN A 5 -7.83 7.99 14.02
C GLN A 5 -7.65 7.65 12.54
N ILE A 6 -7.82 8.64 11.66
CA ILE A 6 -7.71 8.42 10.22
C ILE A 6 -6.25 8.16 9.85
N GLY A 7 -5.31 8.96 10.36
CA GLY A 7 -3.87 8.73 10.15
C GLY A 7 -3.38 7.35 10.59
N MET A 8 -3.93 6.79 11.68
CA MET A 8 -3.58 5.44 12.14
C MET A 8 -4.09 4.36 11.19
N ILE A 9 -5.29 4.53 10.60
CA ILE A 9 -5.82 3.60 9.61
C ILE A 9 -5.00 3.68 8.31
N GLN A 10 -4.60 4.89 7.90
CA GLN A 10 -3.72 5.08 6.74
C GLN A 10 -2.35 4.43 6.94
N ALA A 11 -1.74 4.61 8.11
CA ALA A 11 -0.48 3.95 8.46
C ALA A 11 -0.63 2.42 8.47
N ALA A 12 -1.71 1.89 9.07
CA ALA A 12 -2.00 0.47 9.09
C ALA A 12 -2.19 -0.10 7.67
N ALA A 13 -2.86 0.62 6.77
CA ALA A 13 -3.01 0.21 5.37
C ALA A 13 -1.66 0.09 4.67
N GLY A 14 -0.76 1.05 4.87
CA GLY A 14 0.60 1.00 4.31
C GLY A 14 1.41 -0.19 4.83
N PHE A 15 1.42 -0.41 6.14
CA PHE A 15 2.10 -1.57 6.73
C PHE A 15 1.49 -2.89 6.27
N PHE A 16 0.16 -2.95 6.09
CA PHE A 16 -0.50 -4.14 5.58
C PHE A 16 -0.04 -4.49 4.16
N VAL A 17 -0.02 -3.51 3.25
CA VAL A 17 0.46 -3.72 1.87
C VAL A 17 1.93 -4.15 1.87
N TYR A 18 2.77 -3.52 2.72
CA TYR A 18 4.16 -3.91 2.89
C TYR A 18 4.30 -5.39 3.28
N PHE A 19 3.56 -5.84 4.31
CA PHE A 19 3.62 -7.22 4.77
C PHE A 19 3.08 -8.22 3.75
N VAL A 20 2.02 -7.87 3.01
CA VAL A 20 1.47 -8.73 1.95
C VAL A 20 2.52 -8.96 0.86
N ILE A 21 3.18 -7.91 0.39
CA ILE A 21 4.19 -8.04 -0.68
C ILE A 21 5.43 -8.80 -0.18
N MET A 22 5.89 -8.54 1.04
CA MET A 22 7.00 -9.30 1.63
C MET A 22 6.63 -10.79 1.79
N ALA A 23 5.40 -11.11 2.21
CA ALA A 23 4.94 -12.49 2.37
C ALA A 23 4.75 -13.22 1.03
N GLU A 24 4.23 -12.53 -0.01
CA GLU A 24 4.17 -13.06 -1.37
C GLU A 24 5.56 -13.37 -1.93
N ASN A 25 6.55 -12.59 -1.52
CA ASN A 25 7.96 -12.83 -1.78
C ASN A 25 8.63 -13.55 -0.58
N GLY A 26 7.96 -14.53 0.01
CA GLY A 26 8.48 -15.52 0.99
C GLY A 26 9.17 -15.01 2.26
N PHE A 27 9.09 -13.71 2.55
CA PHE A 27 9.47 -13.14 3.83
C PHE A 27 8.22 -12.94 4.68
N LEU A 28 7.91 -13.92 5.52
CA LEU A 28 6.76 -13.85 6.43
C LEU A 28 6.93 -12.70 7.44
N PRO A 29 5.84 -12.02 7.86
CA PRO A 29 5.93 -10.86 8.77
C PRO A 29 6.67 -11.14 10.08
N LEU A 30 6.54 -12.36 10.62
CA LEU A 30 7.24 -12.76 11.85
C LEU A 30 8.75 -12.94 11.64
N TYR A 31 9.17 -13.39 10.46
CA TYR A 31 10.57 -13.59 10.11
C TYR A 31 11.31 -12.27 9.84
N LEU A 32 10.58 -11.20 9.52
CA LEU A 32 11.15 -9.87 9.29
C LEU A 32 11.74 -9.24 10.57
N PHE A 33 11.24 -9.62 11.74
CA PHE A 33 11.74 -9.08 13.00
C PHE A 33 13.16 -9.56 13.27
N GLY A 34 14.11 -8.62 13.34
CA GLY A 34 15.53 -8.90 13.57
C GLY A 34 16.35 -9.13 12.29
N LEU A 35 15.72 -9.22 11.11
CA LEU A 35 16.39 -9.50 9.85
C LEU A 35 17.20 -8.30 9.30
N ARG A 36 16.98 -7.09 9.82
CA ARG A 36 17.54 -5.83 9.28
C ARG A 36 19.08 -5.85 9.15
N LYS A 37 19.79 -6.38 10.15
CA LYS A 37 21.27 -6.41 10.12
C LYS A 37 21.79 -7.25 8.94
N SER A 38 21.19 -8.43 8.73
CA SER A 38 21.56 -9.34 7.64
C SER A 38 21.04 -8.84 6.29
N TRP A 39 19.89 -8.16 6.28
CA TRP A 39 19.28 -7.55 5.10
C TRP A 39 20.10 -6.38 4.54
N ASP A 40 20.62 -5.51 5.41
CA ASP A 40 21.43 -4.35 5.03
C ASP A 40 22.91 -4.69 4.73
N SER A 41 23.37 -5.88 5.14
CA SER A 41 24.74 -6.32 4.89
C SER A 41 24.94 -6.73 3.43
N LYS A 42 25.88 -6.05 2.75
CA LYS A 42 26.35 -6.40 1.40
C LYS A 42 27.18 -7.68 1.35
N ALA A 43 27.70 -8.11 2.49
CA ALA A 43 28.57 -9.29 2.59
C ALA A 43 27.78 -10.61 2.60
N VAL A 44 26.50 -10.56 2.99
CA VAL A 44 25.59 -11.71 3.00
C VAL A 44 24.94 -11.79 1.62
N ASN A 45 25.18 -12.85 0.86
CA ASN A 45 24.56 -13.07 -0.45
C ASN A 45 23.66 -14.33 -0.48
N ASP A 46 23.51 -14.96 0.68
CA ASP A 46 22.88 -16.25 0.94
C ASP A 46 21.78 -16.11 2.01
N LEU A 47 21.06 -14.98 2.00
CA LEU A 47 20.00 -14.76 2.98
C LEU A 47 18.81 -15.68 2.67
N THR A 48 18.63 -16.71 3.51
CA THR A 48 17.50 -17.64 3.45
C THR A 48 16.18 -16.93 3.77
N ASP A 49 15.12 -17.36 3.09
CA ASP A 49 13.76 -16.90 3.34
C ASP A 49 13.02 -17.76 4.37
N SER A 50 11.73 -17.49 4.59
CA SER A 50 10.93 -18.29 5.54
C SER A 50 10.67 -19.73 5.08
N TYR A 51 10.87 -20.03 3.79
CA TYR A 51 10.68 -21.35 3.19
C TYR A 51 12.00 -22.12 3.01
N GLY A 52 13.13 -21.57 3.46
CA GLY A 52 14.45 -22.16 3.30
C GLY A 52 15.00 -22.09 1.88
N GLN A 53 14.42 -21.24 1.03
CA GLN A 53 14.85 -21.01 -0.35
C GLN A 53 15.83 -19.84 -0.41
N GLU A 54 16.86 -19.99 -1.24
CA GLU A 54 17.68 -18.87 -1.72
C GLU A 54 16.93 -18.22 -2.89
N TRP A 55 16.65 -16.92 -2.77
CA TRP A 55 15.86 -16.20 -3.77
C TRP A 55 16.57 -16.23 -5.14
N VAL A 56 15.83 -16.43 -6.23
CA VAL A 56 16.28 -16.14 -7.60
C VAL A 56 15.15 -15.40 -8.29
N SER A 57 15.43 -14.23 -8.87
CA SER A 57 14.40 -13.44 -9.54
C SER A 57 13.94 -14.14 -10.84
N PRO A 58 12.63 -14.26 -11.08
CA PRO A 58 12.13 -14.51 -12.42
C PRO A 58 12.23 -13.22 -13.25
N PRO A 59 12.50 -13.30 -14.57
CA PRO A 59 12.63 -12.11 -15.41
C PRO A 59 11.34 -11.29 -15.44
N THR A 60 11.53 -9.98 -15.55
CA THR A 60 10.63 -8.87 -15.20
C THR A 60 9.31 -8.73 -15.99
N ILE A 61 8.82 -9.69 -16.79
CA ILE A 61 7.63 -9.44 -17.66
C ILE A 61 6.54 -10.53 -17.67
N ALA A 62 6.68 -11.71 -17.05
CA ALA A 62 5.61 -12.73 -17.12
C ALA A 62 5.32 -13.40 -15.77
N ALA A 63 4.24 -12.96 -15.10
CA ALA A 63 3.71 -13.66 -13.93
C ALA A 63 2.17 -13.61 -13.84
N ALA A 64 1.47 -13.51 -14.98
CA ALA A 64 0.02 -13.68 -15.03
C ALA A 64 -0.43 -15.16 -15.02
N THR A 65 0.50 -16.12 -14.98
CA THR A 65 0.22 -17.56 -15.14
C THR A 65 1.03 -18.44 -14.17
N ARG A 66 1.03 -18.11 -12.87
CA ARG A 66 1.78 -18.84 -11.83
C ARG A 66 0.98 -19.80 -10.95
N LEU A 67 -0.15 -20.32 -11.43
CA LEU A 67 -0.76 -21.49 -10.79
C LEU A 67 -0.38 -22.82 -11.47
N VAL A 68 0.15 -22.79 -12.70
CA VAL A 68 0.50 -24.03 -13.46
C VAL A 68 2.02 -24.25 -13.59
N LEU A 69 2.84 -23.20 -13.46
CA LEU A 69 4.30 -23.29 -13.66
C LEU A 69 5.14 -23.58 -12.40
N GLN A 70 4.52 -23.67 -11.21
CA GLN A 70 5.27 -23.92 -9.97
C GLN A 70 5.94 -25.31 -9.93
N CYS A 71 5.36 -26.31 -10.64
CA CYS A 71 5.91 -27.67 -10.69
C CYS A 71 7.10 -27.84 -11.66
N VAL A 72 7.26 -26.96 -12.66
CA VAL A 72 8.35 -27.06 -13.66
C VAL A 72 9.61 -26.32 -13.19
N TYR A 73 9.46 -25.27 -12.37
CA TYR A 73 10.58 -24.51 -11.82
C TYR A 73 11.37 -25.24 -10.71
N LEU A 74 10.86 -26.35 -10.18
CA LEU A 74 11.55 -27.17 -9.17
C LEU A 74 12.74 -27.98 -9.71
N LEU A 75 12.97 -28.00 -11.03
CA LEU A 75 14.03 -28.82 -11.67
C LEU A 75 15.22 -28.03 -12.20
N PHE A 76 15.27 -26.69 -12.04
CA PHE A 76 16.41 -25.88 -12.48
C PHE A 76 16.98 -25.07 -11.33
N SER A 77 17.85 -25.71 -10.54
CA SER A 77 18.77 -25.01 -9.64
C SER A 77 19.68 -24.08 -10.44
N LEU A 78 19.60 -22.77 -10.19
CA LEU A 78 20.71 -21.85 -10.44
C LEU A 78 20.99 -21.07 -9.14
N PRO A 79 22.18 -21.22 -8.54
CA PRO A 79 22.52 -20.58 -7.28
C PRO A 79 23.14 -19.19 -7.53
N ASN A 80 22.60 -18.19 -6.82
CA ASN A 80 23.17 -16.93 -6.34
C ASN A 80 22.27 -15.73 -6.62
N GLN A 81 21.77 -15.11 -5.55
CA GLN A 81 21.17 -13.78 -5.62
C GLN A 81 21.78 -12.83 -4.59
N THR A 82 22.45 -11.84 -5.14
CA THR A 82 23.25 -10.83 -4.45
C THR A 82 22.37 -9.83 -3.71
N TYR A 83 22.92 -9.13 -2.71
CA TYR A 83 22.34 -7.95 -2.02
C TYR A 83 21.40 -7.04 -2.84
N ARG A 84 21.61 -6.91 -4.16
CA ARG A 84 20.82 -6.07 -5.06
C ARG A 84 19.36 -6.44 -5.13
N ASP A 85 19.00 -7.72 -5.20
CA ASP A 85 17.61 -8.11 -5.43
C ASP A 85 16.74 -7.96 -4.18
N ARG A 86 17.32 -8.21 -2.99
CA ARG A 86 16.71 -7.87 -1.70
C ARG A 86 16.39 -6.38 -1.64
N LYS A 87 17.32 -5.54 -2.12
CA LYS A 87 17.10 -4.10 -2.22
C LYS A 87 16.05 -3.73 -3.27
N THR A 88 15.99 -4.41 -4.42
CA THR A 88 14.90 -4.23 -5.40
C THR A 88 13.53 -4.55 -4.78
N LEU A 89 13.42 -5.65 -4.02
CA LEU A 89 12.19 -5.99 -3.31
C LEU A 89 11.83 -4.93 -2.27
N GLU A 90 12.79 -4.49 -1.45
CA GLU A 90 12.59 -3.42 -0.46
C GLU A 90 12.08 -2.12 -1.10
N PHE A 91 12.71 -1.68 -2.20
CA PHE A 91 12.29 -0.49 -2.92
C PHE A 91 10.92 -0.65 -3.61
N THR A 92 10.60 -1.87 -4.05
CA THR A 92 9.24 -2.20 -4.54
C THR A 92 8.22 -2.05 -3.42
N CYS A 93 8.52 -2.56 -2.21
CA CYS A 93 7.67 -2.39 -1.04
C CYS A 93 7.50 -0.92 -0.64
N HIS A 94 8.54 -0.08 -0.75
CA HIS A 94 8.42 1.37 -0.52
C HIS A 94 7.48 2.03 -1.52
N THR A 95 7.57 1.64 -2.79
CA THR A 95 6.67 2.15 -3.84
C THR A 95 5.23 1.72 -3.57
N ALA A 96 5.02 0.47 -3.17
CA ALA A 96 3.69 -0.04 -2.82
C ALA A 96 3.09 0.67 -1.60
N PHE A 97 3.92 0.94 -0.59
CA PHE A 97 3.53 1.73 0.57
C PHE A 97 3.10 3.14 0.15
N PHE A 98 3.85 3.81 -0.73
CA PHE A 98 3.48 5.11 -1.29
C PHE A 98 2.13 5.06 -2.04
N VAL A 99 1.94 4.09 -2.94
CA VAL A 99 0.68 3.91 -3.66
C VAL A 99 -0.49 3.64 -2.71
N SER A 100 -0.28 2.85 -1.66
CA SER A 100 -1.31 2.59 -0.66
C SER A 100 -1.76 3.86 0.07
N ILE A 101 -0.82 4.78 0.35
CA ILE A 101 -1.13 6.09 0.93
C ILE A 101 -2.02 6.90 -0.02
N VAL A 102 -1.69 6.93 -1.32
CA VAL A 102 -2.52 7.64 -2.32
C VAL A 102 -3.93 7.06 -2.40
N VAL A 103 -4.07 5.73 -2.34
CA VAL A 103 -5.39 5.06 -2.38
C VAL A 103 -6.24 5.38 -1.15
N VAL A 104 -5.66 5.46 0.05
CA VAL A 104 -6.41 5.86 1.25
C VAL A 104 -6.69 7.36 1.28
N GLN A 105 -5.87 8.19 0.62
CA GLN A 105 -6.14 9.62 0.44
C GLN A 105 -7.38 9.89 -0.40
N TRP A 106 -7.77 8.98 -1.31
CA TRP A 106 -9.05 9.12 -2.04
C TRP A 106 -10.24 9.21 -1.08
N ALA A 107 -10.29 8.32 -0.09
CA ALA A 107 -11.33 8.36 0.93
C ALA A 107 -11.18 9.59 1.82
N ASP A 108 -9.94 9.94 2.21
CA ASP A 108 -9.67 11.10 3.08
C ASP A 108 -10.13 12.45 2.45
N LEU A 109 -9.87 12.65 1.17
CA LEU A 109 -10.32 13.82 0.41
C LEU A 109 -11.84 13.88 0.28
N ILE A 110 -12.48 12.72 0.07
CA ILE A 110 -13.95 12.62 -0.01
C ILE A 110 -14.59 12.95 1.34
N ILE A 111 -14.02 12.46 2.46
CA ILE A 111 -14.57 12.76 3.79
C ILE A 111 -14.31 14.21 4.20
N CYS A 112 -13.15 14.80 3.88
CA CYS A 112 -12.87 16.19 4.26
C CYS A 112 -13.83 17.20 3.60
N LYS A 113 -14.55 16.81 2.54
CA LYS A 113 -15.51 17.65 1.81
C LYS A 113 -16.70 18.12 2.67
N THR A 114 -17.18 17.31 3.60
CA THR A 114 -18.43 17.59 4.35
C THR A 114 -18.26 17.21 5.81
N ARG A 115 -18.53 18.12 6.75
CA ARG A 115 -18.36 17.86 8.20
C ARG A 115 -19.57 17.18 8.85
N ARG A 116 -20.79 17.52 8.41
CA ARG A 116 -22.06 17.04 9.03
C ARG A 116 -23.03 16.36 8.06
N ASN A 117 -23.07 16.84 6.81
CA ASN A 117 -23.97 16.30 5.80
C ASN A 117 -23.43 14.98 5.23
N SER A 118 -24.36 14.08 4.84
CA SER A 118 -24.01 12.86 4.12
C SER A 118 -23.46 13.20 2.74
N ILE A 119 -22.42 12.47 2.32
CA ILE A 119 -21.83 12.62 0.98
C ILE A 119 -22.87 12.33 -0.11
N PHE A 120 -23.77 11.37 0.14
CA PHE A 120 -24.82 10.98 -0.81
C PHE A 120 -25.82 12.11 -1.09
N HIS A 121 -26.08 12.98 -0.11
CA HIS A 121 -27.03 14.07 -0.26
C HIS A 121 -26.38 15.33 -0.86
N GLN A 122 -25.10 15.57 -0.55
CA GLN A 122 -24.36 16.74 -1.04
C GLN A 122 -23.89 16.57 -2.50
N GLY A 123 -23.49 15.35 -2.88
CA GLY A 123 -22.94 15.03 -4.20
C GLY A 123 -21.54 15.61 -4.49
N MET A 124 -20.87 15.11 -5.53
CA MET A 124 -19.50 15.49 -5.92
C MET A 124 -19.44 16.62 -6.97
N ARG A 125 -20.16 17.74 -6.77
CA ARG A 125 -20.21 18.86 -7.75
C ARG A 125 -18.97 19.76 -7.78
N ASN A 126 -17.98 19.54 -6.92
CA ASN A 126 -16.78 20.38 -6.87
C ASN A 126 -15.75 19.87 -7.89
N TRP A 127 -15.64 20.55 -9.04
CA TRP A 127 -14.74 20.16 -10.12
C TRP A 127 -13.26 20.23 -9.73
N ALA A 128 -12.86 21.20 -8.90
CA ALA A 128 -11.48 21.31 -8.43
C ALA A 128 -11.07 20.12 -7.54
N LEU A 129 -11.99 19.61 -6.70
CA LEU A 129 -11.73 18.44 -5.87
C LEU A 129 -11.65 17.15 -6.71
N ASN A 130 -12.56 16.99 -7.68
CA ASN A 130 -12.53 15.84 -8.58
C ASN A 130 -11.27 15.85 -9.47
N PHE A 131 -10.83 17.04 -9.91
CA PHE A 131 -9.57 17.21 -10.61
C PHE A 131 -8.37 16.84 -9.73
N GLY A 132 -8.38 17.24 -8.46
CA GLY A 132 -7.34 16.86 -7.49
C GLY A 132 -7.18 15.34 -7.35
N LEU A 133 -8.29 14.61 -7.18
CA LEU A 133 -8.29 13.14 -7.09
C LEU A 133 -7.70 12.46 -8.33
N VAL A 134 -8.08 12.94 -9.52
CA VAL A 134 -7.58 12.41 -10.79
C VAL A 134 -6.09 12.75 -10.97
N PHE A 135 -5.70 13.99 -10.69
CA PHE A 135 -4.32 14.44 -10.77
C PHE A 135 -3.40 13.65 -9.84
N GLU A 136 -3.81 13.43 -8.59
CA GLU A 136 -3.06 12.65 -7.62
C GLU A 136 -2.85 11.20 -8.09
N THR A 137 -3.90 10.57 -8.62
CA THR A 137 -3.84 9.22 -9.17
C THR A 137 -2.92 9.12 -10.38
N ILE A 138 -3.00 10.10 -11.29
CA ILE A 138 -2.12 10.18 -12.45
C ILE A 138 -0.67 10.40 -12.00
N LEU A 139 -0.43 11.30 -11.05
CA LEU A 139 0.90 11.55 -10.51
C LEU A 139 1.47 10.27 -9.89
N ALA A 140 0.69 9.54 -9.09
CA ALA A 140 1.13 8.27 -8.51
C ALA A 140 1.44 7.20 -9.57
N ALA A 141 0.64 7.13 -10.64
CA ALA A 141 0.88 6.22 -11.75
C ALA A 141 2.12 6.61 -12.56
N VAL A 142 2.29 7.90 -12.89
CA VAL A 142 3.51 8.42 -13.53
C VAL A 142 4.71 8.10 -12.66
N LEU A 143 4.62 8.34 -11.35
CA LEU A 143 5.71 8.06 -10.44
C LEU A 143 6.03 6.54 -10.38
N SER A 144 5.02 5.68 -10.36
CA SER A 144 5.27 4.24 -10.23
C SER A 144 5.77 3.58 -11.53
N TYR A 145 5.37 4.08 -12.70
CA TYR A 145 5.56 3.38 -13.98
C TYR A 145 6.50 4.08 -14.96
N THR A 146 6.94 5.32 -14.70
CA THR A 146 7.84 6.03 -15.63
C THR A 146 9.27 5.47 -15.53
N PRO A 147 9.87 5.06 -16.67
CA PRO A 147 11.25 4.56 -16.67
C PRO A 147 12.24 5.67 -16.29
N GLY A 148 13.22 5.35 -15.43
CA GLY A 148 14.23 6.29 -14.93
C GLY A 148 14.02 6.71 -13.46
N MET A 149 12.86 6.41 -12.89
CA MET A 149 12.57 6.66 -11.47
C MET A 149 13.19 5.66 -10.51
N ASP A 150 13.59 4.50 -11.01
CA ASP A 150 14.41 3.51 -10.32
C ASP A 150 15.77 4.11 -9.89
N LYS A 151 16.32 5.04 -10.68
CA LYS A 151 17.60 5.70 -10.38
C LYS A 151 17.45 6.95 -9.52
N GLY A 152 16.37 7.71 -9.72
CA GLY A 152 16.13 8.97 -8.99
C GLY A 152 15.51 8.76 -7.61
N LEU A 153 14.29 8.19 -7.57
CA LEU A 153 13.50 8.03 -6.36
C LEU A 153 13.54 6.60 -5.80
N ARG A 154 14.23 5.68 -6.48
CA ARG A 154 14.26 4.24 -6.16
C ARG A 154 12.86 3.66 -6.09
N MET A 155 12.02 4.04 -7.05
CA MET A 155 10.68 3.48 -7.21
C MET A 155 10.70 2.42 -8.31
N PHE A 156 10.12 1.26 -8.02
CA PHE A 156 10.03 0.15 -8.96
C PHE A 156 8.59 -0.06 -9.42
N PRO A 157 8.39 -0.50 -10.68
CA PRO A 157 7.06 -0.70 -11.23
C PRO A 157 6.30 -1.78 -10.44
N LEU A 158 5.09 -1.42 -10.01
CA LEU A 158 4.22 -2.28 -9.22
C LEU A 158 3.29 -3.09 -10.12
N LYS A 159 2.89 -4.28 -9.68
CA LYS A 159 1.78 -4.99 -10.32
C LYS A 159 0.46 -4.29 -9.96
N PHE A 160 -0.48 -4.27 -10.89
CA PHE A 160 -1.83 -3.73 -10.64
C PHE A 160 -2.52 -4.42 -9.44
N VAL A 161 -2.26 -5.71 -9.23
CA VAL A 161 -2.81 -6.48 -8.10
C VAL A 161 -2.43 -5.86 -6.74
N TRP A 162 -1.24 -5.26 -6.64
CA TRP A 162 -0.75 -4.65 -5.39
C TRP A 162 -1.43 -3.32 -5.03
N TRP A 163 -2.29 -2.77 -5.91
CA TRP A 163 -3.14 -1.62 -5.59
C TRP A 163 -4.37 -2.04 -4.78
N LEU A 164 -4.83 -3.28 -4.94
CA LEU A 164 -6.08 -3.76 -4.35
C LEU A 164 -6.05 -3.91 -2.81
N PRO A 165 -4.94 -4.33 -2.16
CA PRO A 165 -4.89 -4.49 -0.71
C PRO A 165 -5.18 -3.22 0.10
N ALA A 166 -4.98 -2.03 -0.48
CA ALA A 166 -5.27 -0.75 0.17
C ALA A 166 -6.75 -0.32 0.07
N LEU A 167 -7.50 -0.83 -0.92
CA LEU A 167 -8.91 -0.51 -1.13
C LEU A 167 -9.83 -0.85 0.06
N PRO A 168 -9.72 -2.01 0.74
CA PRO A 168 -10.57 -2.29 1.90
C PRO A 168 -10.35 -1.31 3.06
N PHE A 169 -9.13 -0.80 3.24
CA PHE A 169 -8.84 0.24 4.23
C PHE A 169 -9.44 1.59 3.84
N SER A 170 -9.34 1.96 2.56
CA SER A 170 -9.98 3.17 2.01
C SER A 170 -11.51 3.13 2.20
N LEU A 171 -12.14 1.99 1.91
CA LEU A 171 -13.57 1.77 2.16
C LEU A 171 -13.92 1.85 3.66
N SER A 172 -13.07 1.28 4.52
CA SER A 172 -13.28 1.31 5.98
C SER A 172 -13.24 2.74 6.53
N ILE A 173 -12.34 3.59 6.04
CA ILE A 173 -12.29 5.03 6.38
C ILE A 173 -13.59 5.72 5.97
N PHE A 174 -14.07 5.47 4.75
CA PHE A 174 -15.32 6.05 4.25
C PHE A 174 -16.53 5.64 5.11
N VAL A 175 -16.67 4.35 5.42
CA VAL A 175 -17.77 3.84 6.25
C VAL A 175 -17.72 4.40 7.67
N TYR A 176 -16.53 4.42 8.29
CA TYR A 176 -16.33 4.98 9.61
C TYR A 176 -16.79 6.44 9.70
N ASP A 177 -16.42 7.26 8.72
CA ASP A 177 -16.77 8.68 8.72
C ASP A 177 -18.26 8.92 8.45
N GLU A 178 -18.89 8.15 7.55
CA GLU A 178 -20.32 8.25 7.29
C GLU A 178 -21.16 7.82 8.50
N ILE A 179 -20.74 6.77 9.22
CA ILE A 179 -21.36 6.36 10.49
C ILE A 179 -21.24 7.49 11.53
N ARG A 180 -20.05 8.09 11.68
CA ARG A 180 -19.85 9.23 12.59
C ARG A 180 -20.83 10.37 12.28
N ARG A 181 -20.97 10.74 11.01
CA ARG A 181 -21.90 11.80 10.57
C ARG A 181 -23.36 11.41 10.77
N PHE A 182 -23.70 10.13 10.63
CA PHE A 182 -25.04 9.65 10.93
C PHE A 182 -25.41 9.88 12.41
N TYR A 183 -24.52 9.54 13.34
CA TYR A 183 -24.73 9.80 14.76
C TYR A 183 -24.78 11.30 15.10
N LEU A 184 -23.91 12.13 14.50
CA LEU A 184 -23.92 13.60 14.66
C LEU A 184 -25.23 14.26 14.20
N ARG A 185 -25.92 13.67 13.22
CA ARG A 185 -27.23 14.14 12.75
C ARG A 185 -28.37 13.72 13.67
N ARG A 186 -28.25 12.57 14.34
CA ARG A 186 -29.31 12.01 15.19
C ARG A 186 -29.34 12.62 16.59
N ASN A 187 -28.18 12.98 17.15
CA ASN A 187 -28.05 13.55 18.50
C ASN A 187 -27.29 14.89 18.49
N PRO A 188 -27.94 16.02 18.12
CA PRO A 188 -27.31 17.34 18.17
C PRO A 188 -27.00 17.72 19.63
N GLY A 189 -25.76 18.13 19.92
CA GLY A 189 -25.29 18.51 21.24
C GLY A 189 -24.78 17.37 22.14
N GLY A 190 -24.68 16.15 21.62
CA GLY A 190 -24.10 15.02 22.35
C GLY A 190 -22.58 15.09 22.50
N TRP A 191 -22.02 14.25 23.37
CA TRP A 191 -20.57 14.13 23.61
C TRP A 191 -19.74 13.95 22.32
N LEU A 192 -20.27 13.20 21.35
CA LEU A 192 -19.63 13.01 20.05
C LEU A 192 -19.45 14.32 19.28
N GLU A 193 -20.39 15.27 19.36
CA GLU A 193 -20.24 16.58 18.71
C GLU A 193 -19.16 17.41 19.39
N GLN A 194 -19.06 17.37 20.72
CA GLN A 194 -18.07 18.14 21.46
C GLN A 194 -16.62 17.66 21.21
N GLU A 195 -16.42 16.35 21.06
CA GLU A 195 -15.09 15.76 20.86
C GLU A 195 -14.64 15.67 19.38
N THR A 196 -15.59 15.56 18.45
CA THR A 196 -15.28 15.17 17.07
C THR A 196 -15.61 16.22 16.02
N TYR A 197 -16.32 17.28 16.39
CA TYR A 197 -16.72 18.35 15.49
C TYR A 197 -15.59 19.37 15.34
N TYR A 198 -14.65 19.09 14.43
CA TYR A 198 -13.62 20.03 13.96
C TYR A 198 -13.63 20.10 12.44
#